data_AF-A0AAV7GE98-F1
#
_entry.id   AF-A0AAV7GE98-F1
#
_cell.length_a   1.000
_cell.length_b   1.000
_cell.length_c   1.000
_cell.angle_alpha   90.00
_cell.angle_beta   90.00
_cell.angle_gamma   90.00
#
_symmetry.space_group_name_H-M   'P 1'
#
loop_
_entity.id
_entity.type
_entity.pdbx_description
1 polymer ?
#
loop_
_entity_poly.entity_id
_entity_poly.type
_entity_poly.pdbx_seq_one_letter_code
_entity_poly.pdbx_strand_id
1 'polypeptide(L)'
;MNPVGLLSAGGATTINSGLHHHLLLRLRARFHFLPAPSSGLRIFVNTSRAYVSLPPFLLLRTRTRMHCSNCCETLNRGRSLTLLAMSQTQDIVVRDYELLDKKKAAIREAGPSKLQIIADFDGTLTKYWVEGRRGQSSHGLLKQGNPEYDAKREELYDYYHPLEYSPTIPIEEKTKLMEEWWEKTHGLLIEGGLTLDAIKKSVTCSNIAFRDGVVKLFEFLEEKGVPILIFSAGLADIIEEVFRQKLHRSFKNIKIVSNRMAFDDNGRLVSFKGKTIHVLNKNEHALDRAVPVHDQLGDLNGLKNESNSVKKRTNVLLLGDHIGDLGMSDGLNYENRIAAGFLNDSVESSLESYNEAFDIVYLNDASMDGIFDLLSNTWNSVFRIIIILFNYFFFILLFFKNLYGEELFYATIIEKGFLHNNLTINFI
;
A
#
# COMPACT_ATOMS: atom_id res chain seq x y z
N MET A 1 49.24 -4.69 -35.24
CA MET A 1 50.60 -4.19 -34.99
C MET A 1 50.50 -2.98 -34.07
N ASN A 2 50.91 -3.14 -32.81
CA ASN A 2 51.53 -2.06 -32.03
C ASN A 2 52.90 -1.73 -32.67
N PRO A 3 53.51 -0.55 -32.46
CA PRO A 3 54.34 -0.31 -31.27
C PRO A 3 54.05 1.02 -30.54
N VAL A 4 54.09 1.10 -29.19
CA VAL A 4 55.27 1.28 -28.29
C VAL A 4 55.91 2.68 -28.45
N GLY A 5 56.15 3.49 -27.41
CA GLY A 5 56.00 3.35 -25.96
C GLY A 5 56.91 4.32 -25.19
N LEU A 6 56.81 4.27 -23.85
CA LEU A 6 57.88 4.46 -22.83
C LEU A 6 58.47 5.89 -22.67
N LEU A 7 58.95 6.41 -21.53
CA LEU A 7 59.30 6.02 -20.14
C LEU A 7 59.62 7.39 -19.45
N SER A 8 59.23 7.73 -18.21
CA SER A 8 59.74 7.31 -16.87
C SER A 8 60.65 8.31 -16.15
N ALA A 9 60.63 8.15 -14.82
CA ALA A 9 61.59 8.54 -13.78
C ALA A 9 61.50 10.01 -13.29
N GLY A 10 61.56 10.31 -12.00
CA GLY A 10 61.89 9.53 -10.80
C GLY A 10 62.42 10.50 -9.75
N GLY A 11 62.24 10.21 -8.46
CA GLY A 11 62.85 11.02 -7.39
C GLY A 11 62.24 10.76 -6.02
N ALA A 12 62.88 9.89 -5.25
CA ALA A 12 62.58 9.55 -3.87
C ALA A 12 63.44 10.37 -2.89
N THR A 13 62.89 10.69 -1.72
CA THR A 13 63.65 11.03 -0.49
C THR A 13 62.84 10.67 0.78
N THR A 14 63.16 9.50 1.34
CA THR A 14 63.47 9.14 2.76
C THR A 14 63.60 10.30 3.79
N ILE A 15 63.30 10.26 5.12
CA ILE A 15 63.00 9.29 6.21
C ILE A 15 62.32 10.05 7.41
N ASN A 16 61.62 9.31 8.30
CA ASN A 16 61.42 9.53 9.77
C ASN A 16 60.45 10.65 10.20
N SER A 17 59.66 10.59 11.28
CA SER A 17 59.40 9.63 12.37
C SER A 17 58.31 10.26 13.27
N GLY A 18 57.42 9.48 13.89
CA GLY A 18 56.89 9.83 15.22
C GLY A 18 55.43 10.30 15.37
N LEU A 19 54.75 9.55 16.24
CA LEU A 19 53.67 9.90 17.17
C LEU A 19 52.23 10.19 16.69
N HIS A 20 51.37 9.24 17.10
CA HIS A 20 49.95 9.35 17.38
C HIS A 20 49.50 10.67 18.05
N HIS A 21 48.39 11.25 17.57
CA HIS A 21 47.29 11.70 18.43
C HIS A 21 45.99 11.90 17.63
N HIS A 22 45.05 10.95 17.76
CA HIS A 22 43.64 11.18 17.42
C HIS A 22 42.95 11.85 18.62
N LEU A 23 42.43 13.05 18.39
CA LEU A 23 41.63 13.82 19.34
C LEU A 23 40.20 13.24 19.38
N LEU A 24 39.92 12.35 20.34
CA LEU A 24 38.56 11.95 20.71
C LEU A 24 38.05 12.89 21.80
N LEU A 25 37.10 13.77 21.44
CA LEU A 25 36.32 14.57 22.38
C LEU A 25 35.42 13.64 23.22
N ARG A 26 35.84 13.33 24.44
CA ARG A 26 34.99 12.72 25.48
C ARG A 26 34.26 13.81 26.25
N LEU A 27 32.94 13.94 26.04
CA LEU A 27 32.06 14.66 26.97
C LEU A 27 31.79 13.75 28.18
N ARG A 28 32.37 14.11 29.34
CA ARG A 28 32.00 13.56 30.66
C ARG A 28 30.89 14.42 31.25
N ALA A 29 29.67 13.91 31.33
CA ALA A 29 28.66 14.47 32.23
C ALA A 29 28.87 13.86 33.63
N ARG A 30 29.16 14.70 34.63
CA ARG A 30 29.11 14.32 36.05
C ARG A 30 27.69 14.57 36.56
N PHE A 31 27.03 13.54 37.08
CA PHE A 31 25.79 13.70 37.84
C PHE A 31 26.12 13.74 39.33
N HIS A 32 25.71 14.80 40.02
CA HIS A 32 25.65 14.85 41.48
C HIS A 32 24.25 14.42 41.93
N PHE A 33 24.17 13.40 42.79
CA PHE A 33 22.95 13.06 43.52
C PHE A 33 22.86 13.91 44.80
N LEU A 34 21.74 14.60 44.97
CA LEU A 34 21.30 15.16 46.25
C LEU A 34 20.07 14.33 46.71
N PRO A 35 19.96 13.94 47.99
CA PRO A 35 18.81 13.18 48.47
C PRO A 35 17.67 14.13 48.85
N ALA A 36 16.43 13.72 48.58
CA ALA A 36 15.22 14.36 49.10
C ALA A 36 14.25 13.30 49.65
N PRO A 37 13.39 13.66 50.63
CA PRO A 37 13.03 12.76 51.72
C PRO A 37 11.77 11.93 51.48
N SER A 38 11.72 10.83 52.24
CA SER A 38 10.61 9.89 52.40
C SER A 38 9.29 10.57 52.77
N SER A 39 8.24 10.32 51.99
CA SER A 39 6.84 10.42 52.46
C SER A 39 6.03 9.28 51.83
N GLY A 40 5.39 8.49 52.70
CA GLY A 40 4.74 7.24 52.36
C GLY A 40 3.45 7.42 51.57
N LEU A 41 3.28 6.62 50.53
CA LEU A 41 2.05 6.51 49.76
C LEU A 41 1.24 5.31 50.28
N ARG A 42 0.05 5.57 50.85
CA ARG A 42 -0.95 4.55 51.16
C ARG A 42 -1.80 4.29 49.92
N ILE A 43 -1.87 3.05 49.47
CA ILE A 43 -2.72 2.63 48.34
C ILE A 43 -4.08 2.19 48.90
N PHE A 44 -5.15 2.87 48.48
CA PHE A 44 -6.51 2.34 48.52
C PHE A 44 -6.82 1.70 47.17
N VAL A 45 -7.18 0.41 47.20
CA VAL A 45 -7.68 -0.30 46.02
C VAL A 45 -9.18 -0.07 45.94
N ASN A 46 -9.66 0.56 44.88
CA ASN A 46 -11.02 0.31 44.42
C ASN A 46 -11.08 0.24 42.90
N THR A 47 -11.96 -0.65 42.46
CA THR A 47 -12.12 -1.21 41.12
C THR A 47 -12.54 -0.21 40.06
N SER A 48 -12.15 -0.50 38.81
CA SER A 48 -12.72 -0.02 37.54
C SER A 48 -12.04 1.21 36.87
N ARG A 49 -11.45 0.94 35.69
CA ARG A 49 -10.96 1.86 34.63
C ARG A 49 -9.83 2.84 34.99
N ALA A 50 -8.65 2.60 34.39
CA ALA A 50 -7.57 3.59 34.33
C ALA A 50 -7.48 4.22 32.93
N TYR A 51 -7.83 5.50 32.82
CA TYR A 51 -7.36 6.39 31.75
C TYR A 51 -6.02 6.98 32.19
N VAL A 52 -5.00 6.91 31.32
CA VAL A 52 -3.72 7.60 31.55
C VAL A 52 -3.76 8.93 30.81
N SER A 53 -3.88 10.03 31.55
CA SER A 53 -3.68 11.39 31.05
C SER A 53 -2.21 11.80 31.23
N LEU A 54 -1.51 12.15 30.15
CA LEU A 54 -0.17 12.74 30.19
C LEU A 54 -0.26 14.27 30.42
N PRO A 55 0.58 14.87 31.29
CA PRO A 55 0.63 16.31 31.47
C PRO A 55 1.47 17.02 30.37
N PRO A 56 1.20 18.31 30.07
CA PRO A 56 1.79 19.03 28.94
C PRO A 56 3.24 19.47 29.21
N PHE A 57 4.11 19.28 28.22
CA PHE A 57 5.51 19.70 28.23
C PHE A 57 5.66 21.24 28.21
N LEU A 58 6.46 21.75 29.16
CA LEU A 58 7.00 23.12 29.15
C LEU A 58 8.00 23.29 27.99
N LEU A 59 7.74 24.27 27.11
CA LEU A 59 8.67 24.75 26.09
C LEU A 59 9.78 25.60 26.72
N LEU A 60 11.02 25.12 26.69
CA LEU A 60 12.22 25.96 26.92
C LEU A 60 12.59 26.70 25.63
N ARG A 61 12.52 28.03 25.67
CA ARG A 61 13.02 28.95 24.64
C ARG A 61 14.54 29.09 24.75
N THR A 62 15.30 28.70 23.73
CA THR A 62 16.68 29.16 23.54
C THR A 62 16.74 30.18 22.41
N ARG A 63 17.08 31.44 22.75
CA ARG A 63 17.39 32.52 21.82
C ARG A 63 18.79 32.31 21.23
N THR A 64 18.91 32.21 19.91
CA THR A 64 20.16 32.49 19.19
C THR A 64 19.93 33.68 18.26
N ARG A 65 20.70 34.75 18.51
CA ARG A 65 20.82 35.93 17.64
C ARG A 65 21.81 35.58 16.53
N MET A 66 21.41 35.76 15.28
CA MET A 66 22.34 35.92 14.16
C MET A 66 21.84 37.10 13.33
N HIS A 67 22.74 38.04 13.05
CA HIS A 67 22.47 39.31 12.38
C HIS A 67 23.04 39.21 10.96
N CYS A 68 22.22 39.48 9.93
CA CYS A 68 22.71 39.92 8.63
C CYS A 68 21.61 40.72 7.92
N SER A 69 22.04 41.69 7.13
CA SER A 69 21.42 42.98 6.82
C SER A 69 20.59 43.03 5.52
N ASN A 70 19.59 43.92 5.54
CA ASN A 70 18.93 44.64 4.44
C ASN A 70 18.16 43.86 3.36
N CYS A 71 16.82 43.85 3.47
CA CYS A 71 15.95 44.66 2.60
C CYS A 71 14.52 44.73 3.19
N CYS A 72 13.91 45.90 3.05
CA CYS A 72 12.61 46.30 3.58
C CYS A 72 11.46 45.72 2.75
N GLU A 73 10.45 45.12 3.38
CA GLU A 73 9.05 45.62 3.33
C GLU A 73 8.06 44.69 4.07
N THR A 74 7.43 45.28 5.10
CA THR A 74 6.05 45.11 5.59
C THR A 74 5.43 43.72 5.85
N LEU A 75 5.43 43.38 7.14
CA LEU A 75 4.37 42.75 7.96
C LEU A 75 3.14 42.13 7.25
N ASN A 76 3.06 40.81 7.30
CA ASN A 76 1.84 40.06 7.64
C ASN A 76 2.22 38.71 8.29
N ARG A 77 2.71 38.75 9.53
CA ARG A 77 3.04 37.54 10.32
C ARG A 77 2.09 37.42 11.50
N GLY A 78 1.01 36.69 11.28
CA GLY A 78 0.05 36.36 12.33
C GLY A 78 -1.03 35.39 11.90
N ARG A 79 -0.71 34.34 11.11
CA ARG A 79 -1.65 33.23 10.83
C ARG A 79 -1.05 31.94 10.25
N SER A 80 0.27 31.76 10.18
CA SER A 80 0.88 30.69 9.37
C SER A 80 1.69 29.62 10.14
N LEU A 81 1.52 29.49 11.45
CA LEU A 81 2.26 28.47 12.24
C LEU A 81 1.38 27.54 13.08
N THR A 82 0.05 27.73 13.05
CA THR A 82 -0.91 26.80 13.68
C THR A 82 -1.58 25.86 12.67
N LEU A 83 -1.40 26.10 11.36
CA LEU A 83 -1.93 25.25 10.28
C LEU A 83 -0.95 24.14 9.82
N LEU A 84 0.28 24.14 10.34
CA LEU A 84 1.35 23.20 9.96
C LEU A 84 1.63 22.13 11.02
N ALA A 85 0.76 22.01 12.03
CA ALA A 85 0.86 21.00 13.09
C ALA A 85 -0.48 20.33 13.42
N MET A 86 -1.43 20.35 12.48
CA MET A 86 -2.70 19.61 12.58
C MET A 86 -3.11 19.08 11.19
N SER A 87 -2.44 18.03 10.70
CA SER A 87 -3.06 16.96 9.91
C SER A 87 -1.98 15.92 9.54
N GLN A 88 -1.84 14.88 10.36
CA GLN A 88 -1.17 13.63 9.96
C GLN A 88 -2.08 12.43 10.23
N THR A 89 -3.39 12.63 10.21
CA THR A 89 -4.40 11.58 10.40
C THR A 89 -5.71 11.90 9.65
N GLN A 90 -5.66 12.41 8.42
CA GLN A 90 -6.87 12.70 7.62
C GLN A 90 -7.00 11.91 6.32
N ASP A 91 -6.12 10.97 6.02
CA ASP A 91 -6.15 10.26 4.73
C ASP A 91 -6.99 8.98 4.73
N ILE A 92 -7.70 8.70 5.83
CA ILE A 92 -8.55 7.50 5.97
C ILE A 92 -9.85 7.86 6.66
N VAL A 93 -10.97 7.40 6.10
CA VAL A 93 -12.31 7.49 6.68
C VAL A 93 -12.89 6.09 6.82
N VAL A 94 -13.50 5.81 7.97
CA VAL A 94 -14.17 4.53 8.26
C VAL A 94 -15.55 4.85 8.82
N ARG A 95 -16.59 4.32 8.19
CA ARG A 95 -17.98 4.54 8.60
C ARG A 95 -18.31 3.84 9.92
N ASP A 96 -17.97 2.56 10.01
CA ASP A 96 -18.30 1.70 11.15
C ASP A 96 -17.07 0.92 11.60
N TYR A 97 -16.37 1.47 12.60
CA TYR A 97 -15.17 0.87 13.17
C TYR A 97 -15.46 -0.48 13.84
N GLU A 98 -16.62 -0.64 14.49
CA GLU A 98 -16.95 -1.89 15.18
C GLU A 98 -17.21 -3.03 14.19
N LEU A 99 -17.96 -2.75 13.13
CA LEU A 99 -18.19 -3.71 12.06
C LEU A 99 -16.89 -4.07 11.35
N LEU A 100 -16.06 -3.07 11.06
CA LEU A 100 -14.78 -3.28 10.42
C LEU A 100 -13.87 -4.17 11.29
N ASP A 101 -13.80 -3.93 12.60
CA ASP A 101 -12.99 -4.72 13.51
C ASP A 101 -13.52 -6.16 13.69
N LYS A 102 -14.84 -6.36 13.64
CA LYS A 102 -15.44 -7.71 13.57
C LYS A 102 -15.01 -8.44 12.30
N LYS A 103 -15.09 -7.79 11.14
CA LYS A 103 -14.62 -8.35 9.85
C LYS A 103 -13.13 -8.70 9.90
N LYS A 104 -12.28 -7.78 10.38
CA LYS A 104 -10.83 -8.02 10.56
C LYS A 104 -10.57 -9.22 11.47
N ALA A 105 -11.30 -9.34 12.58
CA ALA A 105 -11.16 -10.46 13.50
C ALA A 105 -11.55 -11.80 12.85
N ALA A 106 -12.65 -11.83 12.10
CA ALA A 106 -13.08 -13.04 11.37
C ALA A 106 -12.06 -13.47 10.30
N ILE A 107 -11.54 -12.52 9.52
CA ILE A 107 -10.49 -12.78 8.51
C ILE A 107 -9.20 -13.27 9.18
N ARG A 108 -8.85 -12.69 10.34
CA ARG A 108 -7.70 -13.13 11.14
C ARG A 108 -7.84 -14.57 11.59
N GLU A 109 -8.98 -14.91 12.18
CA GLU A 109 -9.25 -16.24 12.72
C GLU A 109 -9.29 -17.30 11.61
N ALA A 110 -9.89 -16.98 10.46
CA ALA A 110 -9.94 -17.87 9.30
C ALA A 110 -8.55 -18.09 8.65
N GLY A 111 -7.65 -17.12 8.79
CA GLY A 111 -6.27 -17.18 8.31
C GLY A 111 -6.11 -16.96 6.80
N PRO A 112 -4.86 -16.87 6.31
CA PRO A 112 -4.58 -16.51 4.93
C PRO A 112 -5.15 -17.50 3.91
N SER A 113 -5.23 -18.79 4.26
CA SER A 113 -5.82 -19.83 3.40
C SER A 113 -7.31 -19.63 3.07
N LYS A 114 -7.98 -18.70 3.77
CA LYS A 114 -9.40 -18.38 3.57
C LYS A 114 -9.63 -16.99 2.98
N LEU A 115 -8.58 -16.18 2.79
CA LEU A 115 -8.66 -14.87 2.17
C LEU A 115 -8.39 -14.96 0.66
N GLN A 116 -9.04 -14.07 -0.10
CA GLN A 116 -8.70 -13.70 -1.47
C GLN A 116 -8.80 -12.17 -1.64
N ILE A 117 -8.00 -11.64 -2.56
CA ILE A 117 -8.01 -10.22 -2.92
C ILE A 117 -8.65 -10.06 -4.28
N ILE A 118 -9.53 -9.06 -4.42
CA ILE A 118 -10.08 -8.62 -5.70
C ILE A 118 -9.82 -7.14 -5.80
N ALA A 119 -9.14 -6.71 -6.86
CA ALA A 119 -8.72 -5.33 -7.02
C ALA A 119 -9.01 -4.82 -8.42
N ASP A 120 -9.50 -3.58 -8.53
CA ASP A 120 -9.37 -2.83 -9.77
C ASP A 120 -7.87 -2.50 -10.02
N PHE A 121 -7.55 -2.04 -11.23
CA PHE A 121 -6.20 -1.64 -11.61
C PHE A 121 -6.01 -0.13 -11.73
N ASP A 122 -6.83 0.54 -12.54
CA ASP A 122 -6.59 1.91 -13.00
C ASP A 122 -7.11 2.90 -11.96
N GLY A 123 -6.21 3.60 -11.24
CA GLY A 123 -6.63 4.46 -10.13
C GLY A 123 -6.82 3.72 -8.81
N THR A 124 -6.75 2.38 -8.80
CA THR A 124 -6.70 1.57 -7.58
C THR A 124 -5.30 1.04 -7.28
N LEU A 125 -4.70 0.25 -8.18
CA LEU A 125 -3.32 -0.24 -8.02
C LEU A 125 -2.31 0.77 -8.57
N THR A 126 -2.69 1.53 -9.59
CA THR A 126 -1.90 2.61 -10.15
C THR A 126 -2.23 3.95 -9.48
N LYS A 127 -1.23 4.83 -9.40
CA LYS A 127 -1.40 6.18 -8.82
C LYS A 127 -2.35 6.99 -9.66
N TYR A 128 -3.22 7.74 -9.00
CA TYR A 128 -4.06 8.71 -9.67
C TYR A 128 -3.26 9.95 -10.08
N TRP A 129 -2.26 10.35 -9.28
CA TRP A 129 -1.33 11.44 -9.54
C TRP A 129 0.11 10.93 -9.59
N VAL A 130 0.78 11.16 -10.72
CA VAL A 130 2.21 10.84 -10.91
C VAL A 130 2.94 12.14 -11.18
N GLU A 131 3.86 12.50 -10.27
CA GLU A 131 4.67 13.73 -10.36
C GLU A 131 3.83 15.01 -10.54
N GLY A 132 2.71 15.10 -9.82
CA GLY A 132 1.80 16.25 -9.88
C GLY A 132 0.93 16.34 -11.14
N ARG A 133 0.98 15.33 -12.02
CA ARG A 133 0.13 15.22 -13.21
C ARG A 133 -0.79 14.01 -13.09
N ARG A 134 -1.94 14.06 -13.76
CA ARG A 134 -2.87 12.92 -13.82
C ARG A 134 -2.13 11.70 -14.38
N GLY A 135 -2.15 10.61 -13.61
CA GLY A 135 -1.67 9.29 -14.05
C GLY A 135 -2.53 8.77 -15.19
N GLN A 136 -1.92 8.09 -16.16
CA GLN A 136 -2.65 7.53 -17.29
C GLN A 136 -3.29 6.18 -16.92
N SER A 137 -4.54 5.97 -17.33
CA SER A 137 -5.17 4.65 -17.28
C SER A 137 -4.63 3.72 -18.37
N SER A 138 -4.95 2.43 -18.29
CA SER A 138 -4.60 1.44 -19.32
C SER A 138 -5.12 1.82 -20.71
N HIS A 139 -6.35 2.35 -20.83
CA HIS A 139 -6.84 2.96 -22.07
C HIS A 139 -6.11 4.28 -22.38
N GLY A 140 -5.92 5.11 -21.35
CA GLY A 140 -5.34 6.44 -21.42
C GLY A 140 -3.94 6.50 -22.03
N LEU A 141 -3.13 5.46 -21.79
CA LEU A 141 -1.71 5.46 -22.14
C LEU A 141 -1.40 5.10 -23.60
N LEU A 142 -2.36 4.51 -24.33
CA LEU A 142 -2.13 4.13 -25.73
C LEU A 142 -1.90 5.35 -26.60
N LYS A 143 -0.84 5.29 -27.41
CA LYS A 143 -0.56 6.25 -28.48
C LYS A 143 -0.26 5.49 -29.76
N GLN A 144 -1.09 5.69 -30.78
CA GLN A 144 -0.88 5.07 -32.11
C GLN A 144 -0.15 6.02 -33.08
N GLY A 145 0.08 7.27 -32.69
CA GLY A 145 0.79 8.25 -33.53
C GLY A 145 0.04 8.57 -34.81
N ASN A 146 -1.29 8.43 -34.79
CA ASN A 146 -2.19 8.73 -35.89
C ASN A 146 -3.11 9.88 -35.45
N PRO A 147 -2.90 11.11 -35.95
CA PRO A 147 -3.68 12.28 -35.55
C PRO A 147 -5.20 12.14 -35.78
N GLU A 148 -5.62 11.43 -36.82
CA GLU A 148 -7.05 11.21 -37.09
C GLU A 148 -7.67 10.31 -36.03
N TYR A 149 -6.98 9.23 -35.67
CA TYR A 149 -7.40 8.34 -34.60
C TYR A 149 -7.41 9.06 -33.24
N ASP A 150 -6.36 9.84 -32.94
CA ASP A 150 -6.27 10.57 -31.67
C ASP A 150 -7.42 11.58 -31.53
N ALA A 151 -7.81 12.26 -32.62
CA ALA A 151 -8.97 13.16 -32.65
C ALA A 151 -10.31 12.43 -32.44
N LYS A 152 -10.54 11.29 -33.12
CA LYS A 152 -11.78 10.48 -32.93
C LYS A 152 -11.90 9.98 -31.49
N ARG A 153 -10.78 9.61 -30.87
CA ARG A 153 -10.75 9.16 -29.48
C ARG A 153 -11.08 10.30 -28.51
N GLU A 154 -10.55 11.50 -28.74
CA GLU A 154 -10.86 12.69 -27.94
C GLU A 154 -12.35 13.04 -28.03
N GLU A 155 -12.93 12.99 -29.23
CA GLU A 155 -14.37 13.22 -29.44
C GLU A 155 -15.24 12.21 -28.68
N LEU A 156 -14.90 10.90 -28.72
CA LEU A 156 -15.61 9.89 -27.93
C LEU A 156 -15.50 10.18 -26.43
N TYR A 157 -14.32 10.55 -25.95
CA TYR A 157 -14.11 10.86 -24.54
C TYR A 157 -14.96 12.06 -24.11
N ASP A 158 -14.91 13.16 -24.85
CA ASP A 158 -15.66 14.39 -24.53
C ASP A 158 -17.17 14.17 -24.50
N TYR A 159 -17.68 13.27 -25.33
CA TYR A 159 -19.09 12.90 -25.34
C TYR A 159 -19.49 11.99 -24.17
N TYR A 160 -18.78 10.87 -23.95
CA TYR A 160 -19.22 9.83 -23.02
C TYR A 160 -18.77 10.04 -21.57
N HIS A 161 -17.58 10.61 -21.35
CA HIS A 161 -17.03 10.78 -20.01
C HIS A 161 -17.96 11.60 -19.07
N PRO A 162 -18.59 12.72 -19.52
CA PRO A 162 -19.56 13.41 -18.67
C PRO A 162 -20.82 12.59 -18.34
N LEU A 163 -21.22 11.65 -19.21
CA LEU A 163 -22.41 10.83 -19.03
C LEU A 163 -22.20 9.75 -17.96
N GLU A 164 -20.97 9.24 -17.82
CA GLU A 164 -20.58 8.29 -16.77
C GLU A 164 -20.91 8.83 -15.37
N TYR A 165 -20.59 10.10 -15.12
CA TYR A 165 -20.79 10.74 -13.82
C TYR A 165 -22.13 11.47 -13.68
N SER A 166 -22.98 11.45 -14.71
CA SER A 166 -24.25 12.16 -14.66
C SER A 166 -25.18 11.60 -13.57
N PRO A 167 -25.67 12.43 -12.63
CA PRO A 167 -26.60 11.98 -11.59
C PRO A 167 -28.05 11.84 -12.10
N THR A 168 -28.35 12.34 -13.30
CA THR A 168 -29.70 12.37 -13.87
C THR A 168 -30.02 11.16 -14.73
N ILE A 169 -28.99 10.47 -15.23
CA ILE A 169 -29.16 9.30 -16.10
C ILE A 169 -29.38 8.05 -15.23
N PRO A 170 -30.50 7.32 -15.39
CA PRO A 170 -30.74 6.07 -14.67
C PRO A 170 -29.62 5.05 -14.90
N ILE A 171 -29.34 4.22 -13.89
CA ILE A 171 -28.22 3.27 -13.94
C ILE A 171 -28.28 2.29 -15.12
N GLU A 172 -29.48 1.82 -15.48
CA GLU A 172 -29.69 0.90 -16.60
C GLU A 172 -29.40 1.56 -17.96
N GLU A 173 -29.78 2.83 -18.14
CA GLU A 173 -29.50 3.58 -19.35
C GLU A 173 -28.02 3.95 -19.44
N LYS A 174 -27.43 4.39 -18.31
CA LYS A 174 -26.00 4.66 -18.19
C LYS A 174 -25.17 3.43 -18.53
N THR A 175 -25.59 2.25 -18.08
CA THR A 175 -24.94 0.97 -18.39
C THR A 175 -24.83 0.74 -19.90
N LYS A 176 -25.92 0.96 -20.65
CA LYS A 176 -25.93 0.85 -22.12
C LYS A 176 -25.03 1.88 -22.80
N LEU A 177 -25.00 3.12 -22.29
CA LEU A 177 -24.11 4.17 -22.81
C LEU A 177 -22.64 3.82 -22.60
N MET A 178 -22.28 3.23 -21.45
CA MET A 178 -20.92 2.77 -21.19
C MET A 178 -20.55 1.55 -22.07
N GLU A 179 -21.49 0.64 -22.31
CA GLU A 179 -21.29 -0.46 -23.26
C GLU A 179 -20.98 0.09 -24.67
N GLU A 180 -21.80 1.03 -25.15
CA GLU A 180 -21.59 1.69 -26.45
C GLU A 180 -20.24 2.42 -26.53
N TRP A 181 -19.85 3.14 -25.46
CA TRP A 181 -18.58 3.85 -25.43
C TRP A 181 -17.38 2.91 -25.53
N TRP A 182 -17.39 1.81 -24.78
CA TRP A 182 -16.31 0.82 -24.83
C TRP A 182 -16.28 0.11 -26.19
N GLU A 183 -17.42 -0.25 -26.77
CA GLU A 183 -17.49 -0.85 -28.10
C GLU A 183 -16.92 0.06 -29.18
N LYS A 184 -17.28 1.36 -29.16
CA LYS A 184 -16.74 2.35 -30.09
C LYS A 184 -15.23 2.55 -29.89
N THR A 185 -14.78 2.61 -28.64
CA THR A 185 -13.37 2.79 -28.31
C THR A 185 -12.54 1.58 -28.77
N HIS A 186 -13.02 0.35 -28.52
CA HIS A 186 -12.42 -0.88 -29.03
C HIS A 186 -12.40 -0.94 -30.56
N GLY A 187 -13.50 -0.51 -31.20
CA GLY A 187 -13.58 -0.40 -32.66
C GLY A 187 -12.53 0.56 -33.24
N LEU A 188 -12.36 1.74 -32.62
CA LEU A 188 -11.34 2.70 -33.02
C LEU A 188 -9.92 2.14 -32.87
N LEU A 189 -9.65 1.34 -31.83
CA LEU A 189 -8.33 0.71 -31.66
C LEU A 189 -7.99 -0.24 -32.80
N ILE A 190 -8.99 -0.98 -33.29
CA ILE A 190 -8.87 -1.88 -34.45
C ILE A 190 -8.69 -1.06 -35.73
N GLU A 191 -9.53 -0.05 -35.97
CA GLU A 191 -9.44 0.86 -37.13
C GLU A 191 -8.07 1.56 -37.20
N GLY A 192 -7.56 2.01 -36.04
CA GLY A 192 -6.25 2.64 -35.92
C GLY A 192 -5.06 1.70 -36.10
N GLY A 193 -5.29 0.40 -36.32
CA GLY A 193 -4.26 -0.58 -36.60
C GLY A 193 -3.28 -0.80 -35.44
N LEU A 194 -3.78 -0.90 -34.20
CA LEU A 194 -2.94 -1.06 -33.01
C LEU A 194 -2.04 -2.29 -33.16
N THR A 195 -0.78 -2.17 -32.74
CA THR A 195 0.18 -3.28 -32.76
C THR A 195 0.72 -3.59 -31.36
N LEU A 196 1.21 -4.82 -31.17
CA LEU A 196 1.92 -5.21 -29.94
C LEU A 196 3.13 -4.31 -29.66
N ASP A 197 3.85 -3.87 -30.70
CA ASP A 197 5.00 -2.97 -30.55
C ASP A 197 4.56 -1.56 -30.08
N ALA A 198 3.44 -1.07 -30.59
CA ALA A 198 2.85 0.20 -30.14
C ALA A 198 2.43 0.14 -28.66
N ILE A 199 1.91 -1.01 -28.18
CA ILE A 199 1.61 -1.21 -26.75
C ILE A 199 2.89 -1.11 -25.90
N LYS A 200 3.94 -1.84 -26.27
CA LYS A 200 5.23 -1.82 -25.54
C LYS A 200 5.80 -0.40 -25.44
N LYS A 201 5.84 0.32 -26.57
CA LYS A 201 6.31 1.71 -26.65
C LYS A 201 5.44 2.65 -25.83
N SER A 202 4.13 2.51 -25.91
CA SER A 202 3.17 3.32 -25.14
C SER A 202 3.43 3.17 -23.64
N VAL A 203 3.57 1.94 -23.14
CA VAL A 203 3.86 1.70 -21.71
C VAL A 203 5.23 2.26 -21.30
N THR A 204 6.25 2.12 -22.14
CA THR A 204 7.58 2.68 -21.86
C THR A 204 7.56 4.20 -21.71
N CYS A 205 6.82 4.90 -22.57
CA CYS A 205 6.72 6.36 -22.58
C CYS A 205 5.59 6.94 -21.70
N SER A 206 4.81 6.08 -21.03
CA SER A 206 3.62 6.49 -20.28
C SER A 206 3.94 7.05 -18.89
N ASN A 207 3.09 7.98 -18.46
CA ASN A 207 3.02 8.50 -17.09
C ASN A 207 2.15 7.59 -16.22
N ILE A 208 2.58 6.32 -16.05
CA ILE A 208 1.91 5.33 -15.21
C ILE A 208 2.88 4.78 -14.18
N ALA A 209 2.44 4.70 -12.93
CA ALA A 209 3.19 4.15 -11.82
C ALA A 209 2.25 3.42 -10.86
N PHE A 210 2.75 2.36 -10.23
CA PHE A 210 2.04 1.72 -9.12
C PHE A 210 2.00 2.62 -7.90
N ARG A 211 0.93 2.52 -7.09
CA ARG A 211 0.89 3.14 -5.76
C ARG A 211 2.05 2.63 -4.91
N ASP A 212 2.53 3.49 -4.01
CA ASP A 212 3.54 3.09 -3.06
C ASP A 212 3.00 1.95 -2.19
N GLY A 213 3.83 0.95 -1.90
CA GLY A 213 3.42 -0.24 -1.14
C GLY A 213 2.79 -1.39 -1.94
N VAL A 214 2.45 -1.22 -3.23
CA VAL A 214 1.84 -2.32 -4.03
C VAL A 214 2.77 -3.53 -4.16
N VAL A 215 4.04 -3.31 -4.50
CA VAL A 215 5.03 -4.42 -4.61
C VAL A 215 5.14 -5.18 -3.28
N LYS A 216 5.28 -4.43 -2.19
CA LYS A 216 5.36 -4.96 -0.82
C LYS A 216 4.11 -5.77 -0.45
N LEU A 217 2.93 -5.30 -0.83
CA LEU A 217 1.67 -6.02 -0.65
C LEU A 217 1.65 -7.32 -1.46
N PHE A 218 2.03 -7.28 -2.74
CA PHE A 218 2.05 -8.46 -3.60
C PHE A 218 3.02 -9.53 -3.11
N GLU A 219 4.23 -9.14 -2.69
CA GLU A 219 5.22 -10.06 -2.12
C GLU A 219 4.70 -10.73 -0.84
N PHE A 220 4.09 -9.95 0.06
CA PHE A 220 3.49 -10.48 1.28
C PHE A 220 2.35 -11.47 0.99
N LEU A 221 1.47 -11.14 0.05
CA LEU A 221 0.36 -12.03 -0.32
C LEU A 221 0.83 -13.30 -1.03
N GLU A 222 1.88 -13.21 -1.85
CA GLU A 222 2.51 -14.37 -2.50
C GLU A 222 3.12 -15.30 -1.44
N GLU A 223 3.86 -14.75 -0.46
CA GLU A 223 4.41 -15.51 0.67
C GLU A 223 3.33 -16.23 1.48
N LYS A 224 2.16 -15.59 1.67
CA LYS A 224 1.03 -16.19 2.39
C LYS A 224 0.14 -17.08 1.52
N GLY A 225 0.43 -17.26 0.23
CA GLY A 225 -0.38 -18.06 -0.68
C GLY A 225 -1.81 -17.52 -0.85
N VAL A 226 -1.97 -16.20 -0.81
CA VAL A 226 -3.26 -15.51 -0.99
C VAL A 226 -3.41 -15.10 -2.46
N PRO A 227 -4.47 -15.55 -3.15
CA PRO A 227 -4.70 -15.20 -4.55
C PRO A 227 -5.15 -13.74 -4.67
N ILE A 228 -4.72 -13.10 -5.76
CA ILE A 228 -5.10 -11.75 -6.16
C ILE A 228 -5.73 -11.83 -7.55
N LEU A 229 -7.00 -11.43 -7.63
CA LEU A 229 -7.68 -11.21 -8.89
C LEU A 229 -7.69 -9.73 -9.21
N ILE A 230 -7.01 -9.34 -10.28
CA ILE A 230 -7.11 -8.01 -10.85
C ILE A 230 -8.28 -8.03 -11.82
N PHE A 231 -9.33 -7.28 -11.52
CA PHE A 231 -10.55 -7.24 -12.29
C PHE A 231 -10.82 -5.82 -12.79
N SER A 232 -10.42 -5.58 -14.05
CA SER A 232 -10.36 -4.24 -14.60
C SER A 232 -11.20 -4.09 -15.86
N ALA A 233 -11.90 -2.96 -15.97
CA ALA A 233 -12.54 -2.48 -17.20
C ALA A 233 -11.53 -1.95 -18.23
N GLY A 234 -10.24 -1.99 -17.90
CA GLY A 234 -9.12 -1.61 -18.74
C GLY A 234 -8.81 -2.60 -19.87
N LEU A 235 -7.56 -2.55 -20.34
CA LEU A 235 -7.05 -3.40 -21.43
C LEU A 235 -6.02 -4.42 -20.88
N ALA A 236 -6.35 -5.71 -20.94
CA ALA A 236 -5.58 -6.78 -20.29
C ALA A 236 -4.11 -6.82 -20.74
N ASP A 237 -3.88 -6.71 -22.05
CA ASP A 237 -2.54 -6.78 -22.67
C ASP A 237 -1.66 -5.58 -22.27
N ILE A 238 -2.28 -4.44 -21.98
CA ILE A 238 -1.58 -3.27 -21.45
C ILE A 238 -1.26 -3.44 -19.98
N ILE A 239 -2.22 -3.92 -19.19
CA ILE A 239 -2.01 -4.18 -17.75
C ILE A 239 -0.84 -5.15 -17.59
N GLU A 240 -0.82 -6.25 -18.34
CA GLU A 240 0.28 -7.21 -18.33
C GLU A 240 1.62 -6.60 -18.73
N GLU A 241 1.62 -5.72 -19.73
CA GLU A 241 2.82 -5.01 -20.16
C GLU A 241 3.30 -4.00 -19.12
N VAL A 242 2.40 -3.32 -18.40
CA VAL A 242 2.72 -2.45 -17.26
C VAL A 242 3.32 -3.28 -16.12
N PHE A 243 2.74 -4.43 -15.79
CA PHE A 243 3.31 -5.37 -14.82
C PHE A 243 4.74 -5.76 -15.21
N ARG A 244 4.93 -6.15 -16.47
CA ARG A 244 6.24 -6.57 -17.00
C ARG A 244 7.29 -5.46 -16.92
N GLN A 245 6.93 -4.24 -17.32
CA GLN A 245 7.88 -3.13 -17.38
C GLN A 245 8.13 -2.43 -16.05
N LYS A 246 7.14 -2.37 -15.15
CA LYS A 246 7.19 -1.53 -13.94
C LYS A 246 7.39 -2.31 -12.63
N LEU A 247 7.06 -3.61 -12.56
CA LEU A 247 7.29 -4.42 -11.36
C LEU A 247 8.60 -5.20 -11.39
N HIS A 248 9.19 -5.38 -12.58
CA HIS A 248 10.45 -6.14 -12.81
C HIS A 248 10.45 -7.58 -12.25
N ARG A 249 9.30 -8.11 -11.85
CA ARG A 249 9.09 -9.46 -11.30
C ARG A 249 7.67 -9.93 -11.65
N SER A 250 7.53 -11.23 -11.89
CA SER A 250 6.23 -11.90 -12.03
C SER A 250 5.75 -12.44 -10.69
N PHE A 251 4.45 -12.35 -10.43
CA PHE A 251 3.78 -12.90 -9.25
C PHE A 251 2.86 -14.05 -9.65
N LYS A 252 3.02 -15.22 -9.03
CA LYS A 252 2.29 -16.45 -9.40
C LYS A 252 0.86 -16.46 -8.89
N ASN A 253 0.60 -15.74 -7.80
CA ASN A 253 -0.69 -15.62 -7.15
C ASN A 253 -1.60 -14.55 -7.78
N ILE A 254 -1.16 -13.87 -8.84
CA ILE A 254 -1.92 -12.81 -9.52
C ILE A 254 -2.55 -13.35 -10.80
N LYS A 255 -3.82 -13.00 -11.02
CA LYS A 255 -4.55 -13.27 -12.26
C LYS A 255 -5.25 -11.99 -12.71
N ILE A 256 -5.29 -11.78 -14.02
CA ILE A 256 -5.87 -10.58 -14.63
C ILE A 256 -7.10 -11.00 -15.44
N VAL A 257 -8.25 -10.42 -15.11
CA VAL A 257 -9.50 -10.48 -15.87
C VAL A 257 -9.81 -9.06 -16.34
N SER A 258 -9.74 -8.85 -17.65
CA SER A 258 -9.94 -7.55 -18.27
C SER A 258 -10.23 -7.71 -19.78
N ASN A 259 -10.40 -6.63 -20.52
CA ASN A 259 -10.67 -6.67 -21.97
C ASN A 259 -9.43 -7.15 -22.71
N ARG A 260 -9.49 -8.38 -23.23
CA ARG A 260 -8.36 -9.08 -23.85
C ARG A 260 -8.37 -8.88 -25.36
N MET A 261 -7.26 -8.41 -25.90
CA MET A 261 -7.08 -8.26 -27.35
C MET A 261 -6.79 -9.60 -28.02
N ALA A 262 -7.12 -9.69 -29.30
CA ALA A 262 -6.69 -10.74 -30.22
C ALA A 262 -5.88 -10.10 -31.35
N PHE A 263 -4.68 -10.63 -31.57
CA PHE A 263 -3.75 -10.16 -32.59
C PHE A 263 -3.60 -11.19 -33.71
N ASP A 264 -3.37 -10.72 -34.93
CA ASP A 264 -2.98 -11.56 -36.06
C ASP A 264 -1.50 -11.98 -36.00
N ASP A 265 -1.06 -12.77 -36.98
CA ASP A 265 0.33 -13.24 -37.09
C ASP A 265 1.35 -12.10 -37.28
N ASN A 266 0.90 -10.92 -37.72
CA ASN A 266 1.73 -9.72 -37.87
C ASN A 266 1.72 -8.85 -36.59
N GLY A 267 1.05 -9.30 -35.53
CA GLY A 267 0.94 -8.58 -34.27
C GLY A 267 0.03 -7.35 -34.33
N ARG A 268 -0.92 -7.31 -35.28
CA ARG A 268 -1.95 -6.26 -35.40
C ARG A 268 -3.23 -6.69 -34.69
N LEU A 269 -3.85 -5.76 -33.98
CA LEU A 269 -5.13 -5.96 -33.30
C LEU A 269 -6.24 -6.21 -34.34
N VAL A 270 -6.98 -7.30 -34.17
CA VAL A 270 -8.10 -7.65 -35.06
C VAL A 270 -9.45 -7.72 -34.33
N SER A 271 -9.46 -8.04 -33.04
CA SER A 271 -10.69 -8.12 -32.25
C SER A 271 -10.41 -8.16 -30.75
N PHE A 272 -11.48 -8.13 -29.94
CA PHE A 272 -11.46 -8.37 -28.51
C PHE A 272 -12.11 -9.71 -28.17
N LYS A 273 -11.62 -10.38 -27.12
CA LYS A 273 -12.09 -11.71 -26.72
C LYS A 273 -13.18 -11.63 -25.65
N GLY A 274 -14.27 -12.33 -25.90
CA GLY A 274 -15.41 -12.44 -24.97
C GLY A 274 -16.21 -11.14 -24.87
N LYS A 275 -17.13 -11.10 -23.90
CA LYS A 275 -17.91 -9.90 -23.57
C LYS A 275 -17.02 -8.76 -23.03
N THR A 276 -17.39 -7.54 -23.38
CA THR A 276 -16.76 -6.29 -22.95
C THR A 276 -17.00 -6.04 -21.45
N ILE A 277 -15.93 -5.69 -20.73
CA ILE A 277 -15.99 -5.28 -19.33
C ILE A 277 -15.85 -3.75 -19.29
N HIS A 278 -16.85 -3.06 -18.75
CA HIS A 278 -16.84 -1.62 -18.51
C HIS A 278 -17.11 -1.33 -17.02
N VAL A 279 -17.11 -0.06 -16.64
CA VAL A 279 -17.13 0.39 -15.22
C VAL A 279 -18.39 -0.06 -14.45
N LEU A 280 -19.49 -0.40 -15.14
CA LEU A 280 -20.79 -0.70 -14.54
C LEU A 280 -21.26 -2.15 -14.67
N ASN A 281 -20.52 -3.03 -15.38
CA ASN A 281 -20.91 -4.44 -15.58
C ASN A 281 -19.92 -5.45 -14.97
N LYS A 282 -19.05 -5.00 -14.06
CA LYS A 282 -18.07 -5.89 -13.41
C LYS A 282 -18.74 -7.04 -12.64
N ASN A 283 -19.96 -6.82 -12.12
CA ASN A 283 -20.76 -7.85 -11.46
C ASN A 283 -21.19 -8.99 -12.40
N GLU A 284 -21.63 -8.69 -13.62
CA GLU A 284 -22.09 -9.69 -14.59
C GLU A 284 -20.97 -10.65 -15.01
N HIS A 285 -19.73 -10.17 -14.95
CA HIS A 285 -18.54 -10.95 -15.33
C HIS A 285 -17.82 -11.59 -14.13
N ALA A 286 -18.17 -11.22 -12.90
CA ALA A 286 -17.55 -11.75 -11.69
C ALA A 286 -17.71 -13.28 -11.61
N LEU A 287 -18.92 -13.82 -11.82
CA LEU A 287 -19.15 -15.27 -11.79
C LEU A 287 -18.43 -16.01 -12.91
N ASP A 288 -18.64 -15.60 -14.15
CA ASP A 288 -18.17 -16.34 -15.32
C ASP A 288 -16.64 -16.32 -15.47
N ARG A 289 -15.98 -15.27 -14.97
CA ARG A 289 -14.54 -15.06 -15.17
C ARG A 289 -13.68 -15.12 -13.91
N ALA A 290 -14.24 -14.88 -12.73
CA ALA A 290 -13.49 -15.01 -11.47
C ALA A 290 -13.55 -16.45 -10.92
N VAL A 291 -14.70 -17.13 -11.00
CA VAL A 291 -14.90 -18.46 -10.39
C VAL A 291 -13.94 -19.53 -10.93
N PRO A 292 -13.73 -19.67 -12.26
CA PRO A 292 -12.79 -20.67 -12.78
C PRO A 292 -11.33 -20.38 -12.37
N VAL A 293 -11.01 -19.11 -12.12
CA VAL A 293 -9.68 -18.67 -11.69
C VAL A 293 -9.44 -19.04 -10.22
N HIS A 294 -10.48 -18.98 -9.39
CA HIS A 294 -10.42 -19.36 -7.98
C HIS A 294 -10.20 -20.87 -7.77
N ASP A 295 -10.79 -21.72 -8.60
CA ASP A 295 -10.59 -23.17 -8.53
C ASP A 295 -9.16 -23.58 -8.94
N GLN A 296 -8.55 -22.87 -9.90
CA GLN A 296 -7.18 -23.18 -10.37
C GLN A 296 -6.07 -22.70 -9.42
N LEU A 297 -6.29 -21.63 -8.66
CA LEU A 297 -5.32 -21.10 -7.67
C LEU A 297 -5.34 -21.86 -6.34
N GLY A 298 -6.40 -22.61 -6.05
CA GLY A 298 -6.48 -23.50 -4.89
C GLY A 298 -5.56 -24.73 -4.98
N ASP A 299 -5.15 -25.10 -6.19
CA ASP A 299 -4.49 -26.37 -6.53
C ASP A 299 -2.98 -26.24 -6.83
N LEU A 300 -2.26 -25.40 -6.09
CA LEU A 300 -0.79 -25.29 -6.23
C LEU A 300 -0.01 -26.57 -5.83
N ASN A 301 -0.70 -27.65 -5.43
CA ASN A 301 -0.10 -28.92 -4.99
C ASN A 301 -0.50 -30.16 -5.83
N GLY A 302 -0.98 -30.00 -7.06
CA GLY A 302 -0.90 -31.07 -8.08
C GLY A 302 -1.52 -32.44 -7.75
N LEU A 303 -2.48 -32.52 -6.82
CA LEU A 303 -3.29 -33.72 -6.62
C LEU A 303 -4.74 -33.41 -6.96
N LYS A 304 -5.12 -33.71 -8.21
CA LYS A 304 -6.51 -33.91 -8.60
C LYS A 304 -7.06 -35.11 -7.82
N ASN A 305 -7.70 -34.85 -6.69
CA ASN A 305 -8.64 -35.78 -6.09
C ASN A 305 -10.02 -35.16 -6.18
N GLU A 306 -10.72 -35.57 -7.23
CA GLU A 306 -12.15 -35.40 -7.38
C GLU A 306 -12.84 -36.05 -6.17
N SER A 307 -13.71 -35.29 -5.49
CA SER A 307 -14.54 -35.65 -4.31
C SER A 307 -14.02 -35.13 -2.95
N ASN A 308 -14.72 -34.12 -2.41
CA ASN A 308 -14.75 -33.68 -1.00
C ASN A 308 -13.63 -32.80 -0.39
N SER A 309 -13.33 -31.64 -0.99
CA SER A 309 -12.86 -30.49 -0.18
C SER A 309 -13.12 -29.13 -0.82
N VAL A 310 -14.37 -28.67 -0.81
CA VAL A 310 -14.72 -27.27 -1.06
C VAL A 310 -14.22 -26.41 0.12
N LYS A 311 -12.91 -26.19 0.23
CA LYS A 311 -12.36 -25.10 1.04
C LYS A 311 -12.31 -23.85 0.17
N LYS A 312 -13.50 -23.33 -0.16
CA LYS A 312 -13.67 -22.00 -0.78
C LYS A 312 -13.00 -20.94 0.11
N ARG A 313 -12.42 -19.93 -0.54
CA ARG A 313 -11.94 -18.70 0.12
C ARG A 313 -13.18 -17.93 0.57
N THR A 314 -13.50 -17.99 1.86
CA THR A 314 -14.74 -17.41 2.42
C THR A 314 -14.58 -15.95 2.84
N ASN A 315 -13.41 -15.36 2.63
CA ASN A 315 -13.17 -13.96 2.97
C ASN A 315 -12.62 -13.21 1.76
N VAL A 316 -13.14 -12.01 1.52
CA VAL A 316 -12.75 -11.13 0.42
C VAL A 316 -12.25 -9.80 0.96
N LEU A 317 -11.08 -9.36 0.49
CA LEU A 317 -10.69 -7.96 0.54
C LEU A 317 -10.83 -7.37 -0.87
N LEU A 318 -11.76 -6.44 -1.02
CA LEU A 318 -12.08 -5.79 -2.28
C LEU A 318 -11.46 -4.39 -2.31
N LEU A 319 -10.71 -4.08 -3.36
CA LEU A 319 -10.03 -2.80 -3.56
C LEU A 319 -10.58 -2.15 -4.84
N GLY A 320 -11.03 -0.91 -4.76
CA GLY A 320 -11.53 -0.15 -5.90
C GLY A 320 -11.38 1.34 -5.70
N ASP A 321 -11.57 2.12 -6.75
CA ASP A 321 -11.59 3.58 -6.72
C ASP A 321 -12.90 4.15 -7.25
N HIS A 322 -13.75 3.31 -7.84
CA HIS A 322 -15.11 3.65 -8.26
C HIS A 322 -16.15 2.85 -7.49
N ILE A 323 -17.33 3.42 -7.21
CA ILE A 323 -18.42 2.71 -6.51
C ILE A 323 -18.85 1.44 -7.26
N GLY A 324 -18.77 1.45 -8.60
CA GLY A 324 -19.03 0.27 -9.44
C GLY A 324 -18.10 -0.93 -9.15
N ASP A 325 -16.94 -0.71 -8.55
CA ASP A 325 -16.00 -1.77 -8.19
C ASP A 325 -16.53 -2.68 -7.09
N LEU A 326 -17.50 -2.23 -6.28
CA LEU A 326 -18.14 -3.08 -5.28
C LEU A 326 -18.77 -4.33 -5.90
N GLY A 327 -19.23 -4.21 -7.16
CA GLY A 327 -19.79 -5.31 -7.94
C GLY A 327 -18.77 -6.39 -8.33
N MET A 328 -17.45 -6.16 -8.20
CA MET A 328 -16.42 -7.16 -8.55
C MET A 328 -16.51 -8.44 -7.70
N SER A 329 -17.15 -8.37 -6.53
CA SER A 329 -17.38 -9.53 -5.67
C SER A 329 -18.76 -10.15 -5.82
N ASP A 330 -19.62 -9.60 -6.68
CA ASP A 330 -20.98 -10.10 -6.86
C ASP A 330 -20.96 -11.53 -7.41
N GLY A 331 -21.78 -12.39 -6.81
CA GLY A 331 -21.83 -13.81 -7.14
C GLY A 331 -20.71 -14.69 -6.55
N LEU A 332 -19.69 -14.12 -5.90
CA LEU A 332 -18.82 -14.91 -5.05
C LEU A 332 -19.53 -15.29 -3.75
N ASN A 333 -19.37 -16.54 -3.32
CA ASN A 333 -19.86 -16.99 -2.02
C ASN A 333 -18.78 -16.75 -0.95
N TYR A 334 -18.94 -15.68 -0.17
CA TYR A 334 -18.06 -15.33 0.95
C TYR A 334 -18.88 -15.07 2.23
N GLU A 335 -18.26 -15.31 3.38
CA GLU A 335 -18.78 -15.03 4.72
C GLU A 335 -18.49 -13.58 5.12
N ASN A 336 -17.30 -13.06 4.80
CA ASN A 336 -16.91 -11.69 5.12
C ASN A 336 -16.31 -10.98 3.90
N ARG A 337 -16.64 -9.71 3.76
CA ARG A 337 -16.02 -8.78 2.80
C ARG A 337 -15.61 -7.50 3.50
N ILE A 338 -14.35 -7.10 3.33
CA ILE A 338 -13.89 -5.74 3.59
C ILE A 338 -13.75 -5.05 2.24
N ALA A 339 -14.46 -3.96 2.02
CA ALA A 339 -14.33 -3.13 0.83
C ALA A 339 -13.55 -1.85 1.16
N ALA A 340 -12.44 -1.62 0.46
CA ALA A 340 -11.61 -0.42 0.58
C ALA A 340 -11.67 0.39 -0.72
N GLY A 341 -12.09 1.65 -0.59
CA GLY A 341 -12.20 2.61 -1.68
C GLY A 341 -11.02 3.59 -1.69
N PHE A 342 -10.46 3.90 -2.86
CA PHE A 342 -9.50 4.98 -3.05
C PHE A 342 -10.20 6.19 -3.67
N LEU A 343 -10.54 7.18 -2.84
CA LEU A 343 -11.15 8.43 -3.30
C LEU A 343 -10.04 9.44 -3.67
N ASN A 344 -9.71 9.46 -4.95
CA ASN A 344 -8.50 10.08 -5.47
C ASN A 344 -8.63 11.58 -5.79
N ASP A 345 -9.83 12.01 -6.13
CA ASP A 345 -10.17 13.39 -6.45
C ASP A 345 -11.58 13.71 -5.93
N SER A 346 -12.04 14.95 -6.15
CA SER A 346 -13.42 15.37 -5.87
C SER A 346 -13.91 14.94 -4.47
N VAL A 347 -13.01 14.99 -3.48
CA VAL A 347 -13.22 14.41 -2.15
C VAL A 347 -14.44 15.03 -1.49
N GLU A 348 -14.56 16.36 -1.53
CA GLU A 348 -15.66 17.09 -0.89
C GLU A 348 -17.05 16.66 -1.41
N SER A 349 -17.18 16.43 -2.72
CA SER A 349 -18.47 16.10 -3.33
C SER A 349 -18.81 14.61 -3.26
N SER A 350 -17.82 13.74 -3.11
CA SER A 350 -17.99 12.29 -3.27
C SER A 350 -17.82 11.51 -1.97
N LEU A 351 -17.26 12.12 -0.92
CA LEU A 351 -16.93 11.44 0.33
C LEU A 351 -18.14 10.81 0.99
N GLU A 352 -19.31 11.47 0.98
CA GLU A 352 -20.52 10.92 1.58
C GLU A 352 -20.91 9.59 0.93
N SER A 353 -21.05 9.57 -0.40
CA SER A 353 -21.39 8.35 -1.15
C SER A 353 -20.32 7.25 -0.99
N TYR A 354 -19.04 7.60 -0.96
CA TYR A 354 -17.96 6.62 -0.78
C TYR A 354 -17.94 6.04 0.64
N ASN A 355 -18.10 6.90 1.66
CA ASN A 355 -18.18 6.47 3.05
C ASN A 355 -19.42 5.61 3.30
N GLU A 356 -20.50 5.84 2.54
CA GLU A 356 -21.68 4.98 2.59
C GLU A 356 -21.44 3.59 1.98
N ALA A 357 -20.66 3.53 0.90
CA ALA A 357 -20.51 2.35 0.06
C ALA A 357 -19.33 1.44 0.46
N PHE A 358 -18.23 2.00 0.96
CA PHE A 358 -17.01 1.27 1.36
C PHE A 358 -16.86 1.17 2.88
N ASP A 359 -16.20 0.12 3.36
CA ASP A 359 -15.87 -0.04 4.79
C ASP A 359 -14.74 0.90 5.22
N ILE A 360 -13.80 1.15 4.30
CA ILE A 360 -12.65 2.04 4.48
C ILE A 360 -12.50 2.89 3.22
N VAL A 361 -12.33 4.19 3.37
CA VAL A 361 -12.03 5.11 2.27
C VAL A 361 -10.66 5.74 2.50
N TYR A 362 -9.76 5.55 1.55
CA TYR A 362 -8.44 6.17 1.50
C TYR A 362 -8.53 7.43 0.62
N LEU A 363 -8.14 8.58 1.15
CA LEU A 363 -8.29 9.88 0.48
C LEU A 363 -7.00 10.31 -0.22
N ASN A 364 -7.13 11.22 -1.20
CA ASN A 364 -6.03 11.99 -1.78
C ASN A 364 -4.90 11.14 -2.38
N ASP A 365 -5.26 10.10 -3.13
CA ASP A 365 -4.30 9.19 -3.79
C ASP A 365 -3.32 8.52 -2.79
N ALA A 366 -3.82 8.17 -1.60
CA ALA A 366 -3.07 7.50 -0.54
C ALA A 366 -2.36 6.19 -0.99
N SER A 367 -1.29 5.83 -0.29
CA SER A 367 -0.51 4.63 -0.59
C SER A 367 -1.26 3.34 -0.26
N MET A 368 -0.76 2.22 -0.78
CA MET A 368 -1.25 0.87 -0.48
C MET A 368 -0.79 0.38 0.91
N ASP A 369 -0.03 1.17 1.66
CA ASP A 369 0.50 0.76 2.97
C ASP A 369 -0.61 0.52 3.98
N GLY A 370 -1.69 1.29 3.96
CA GLY A 370 -2.83 1.06 4.85
C GLY A 370 -3.46 -0.32 4.67
N ILE A 371 -3.51 -0.81 3.43
CA ILE A 371 -3.98 -2.16 3.11
C ILE A 371 -2.97 -3.22 3.57
N PHE A 372 -1.68 -2.98 3.32
CA PHE A 372 -0.62 -3.85 3.83
C PHE A 372 -0.65 -3.96 5.35
N ASP A 373 -0.83 -2.84 6.07
CA ASP A 373 -0.88 -2.79 7.52
C ASP A 373 -2.12 -3.50 8.06
N LEU A 374 -3.26 -3.38 7.38
CA LEU A 374 -4.48 -4.13 7.71
C LEU A 374 -4.21 -5.64 7.69
N LEU A 375 -3.53 -6.15 6.66
CA LEU A 375 -3.29 -7.59 6.50
C LEU A 375 -2.10 -8.11 7.32
N SER A 376 -1.01 -7.35 7.40
CA SER A 376 0.19 -7.76 8.13
C SER A 376 -0.05 -7.80 9.64
N ASN A 377 -0.77 -6.82 10.21
CA ASN A 377 -1.17 -6.83 11.62
C ASN A 377 -2.15 -7.96 11.95
N THR A 378 -2.86 -8.46 10.95
CA THR A 378 -3.79 -9.58 11.07
C THR A 378 -3.02 -10.89 11.29
N TRP A 379 -1.92 -11.14 10.56
CA TRP A 379 -1.26 -12.46 10.57
C TRP A 379 0.14 -12.52 11.17
N ASN A 380 0.78 -11.38 11.47
CA ASN A 380 2.06 -11.37 12.20
C ASN A 380 1.84 -11.58 13.71
N SER A 381 1.27 -12.73 14.07
CA SER A 381 1.04 -13.13 15.46
C SER A 381 2.31 -13.50 16.20
N VAL A 382 3.36 -13.98 15.50
CA VAL A 382 4.63 -14.36 16.15
C VAL A 382 5.28 -13.17 16.82
N PHE A 383 5.31 -12.00 16.16
CA PHE A 383 5.88 -10.78 16.73
C PHE A 383 5.06 -10.26 17.92
N ARG A 384 3.72 -10.33 17.83
CA ARG A 384 2.84 -9.96 18.96
C ARG A 384 2.95 -10.92 20.14
N ILE A 385 3.02 -12.23 19.89
CA ILE A 385 3.20 -13.24 20.94
C ILE A 385 4.57 -13.08 21.58
N ILE A 386 5.64 -12.85 20.81
CA ILE A 386 6.97 -12.55 21.35
C ILE A 386 6.93 -11.27 22.19
N ILE A 387 6.30 -10.20 21.72
CA ILE A 387 6.15 -8.95 22.50
C ILE A 387 5.33 -9.16 23.77
N ILE A 388 4.23 -9.93 23.71
CA ILE A 388 3.40 -10.23 24.89
C ILE A 388 4.20 -11.08 25.88
N LEU A 389 4.87 -12.14 25.42
CA LEU A 389 5.72 -12.99 26.26
C LEU A 389 6.89 -12.20 26.86
N PHE A 390 7.52 -11.32 26.08
CA PHE A 390 8.60 -10.45 26.53
C PHE A 390 8.12 -9.45 27.59
N ASN A 391 6.97 -8.79 27.36
CA ASN A 391 6.37 -7.89 28.35
C ASN A 391 5.98 -8.65 29.63
N TYR A 392 5.38 -9.84 29.50
CA TYR A 392 5.01 -10.65 30.66
C TYR A 392 6.24 -11.08 31.46
N PHE A 393 7.31 -11.50 30.78
CA PHE A 393 8.60 -11.83 31.40
C PHE A 393 9.22 -10.61 32.09
N PHE A 394 9.18 -9.44 31.48
CA PHE A 394 9.67 -8.18 32.06
C PHE A 394 8.90 -7.78 33.33
N PHE A 395 7.57 -7.92 33.33
CA PHE A 395 6.74 -7.68 34.51
C PHE A 395 7.05 -8.66 35.65
N ILE A 396 7.27 -9.94 35.33
CA ILE A 396 7.71 -10.94 36.31
C ILE A 396 9.05 -10.53 36.92
N LEU A 397 10.03 -10.12 36.11
CA LEU A 397 11.33 -9.67 36.59
C LEU A 397 11.21 -8.44 37.52
N LEU A 398 10.39 -7.45 37.17
CA LEU A 398 10.11 -6.29 38.03
C LEU A 398 9.45 -6.68 39.36
N PHE A 399 8.53 -7.64 39.34
CA PHE A 399 7.88 -8.16 40.53
C PHE A 399 8.87 -8.86 41.46
N PHE A 400 9.74 -9.72 40.93
CA PHE A 400 10.80 -10.37 41.70
C PHE A 400 11.82 -9.37 42.24
N LYS A 401 12.19 -8.35 41.46
CA LYS A 401 13.08 -7.27 41.91
C LYS A 401 12.48 -6.50 43.11
N ASN A 402 11.18 -6.23 43.08
CA ASN A 402 10.48 -5.56 44.19
C ASN A 402 10.30 -6.44 45.44
N LEU A 403 10.19 -7.77 45.28
CA LEU A 403 10.02 -8.71 46.39
C LEU A 403 11.31 -9.03 47.13
N TYR A 404 12.42 -9.18 46.40
CA TYR A 404 13.67 -9.74 46.96
C TYR A 404 14.80 -8.71 47.10
N GLY A 405 14.58 -7.46 46.66
CA GLY A 405 15.62 -6.42 46.65
C GLY A 405 16.65 -6.63 45.53
N GLU A 406 17.39 -5.57 45.17
CA GLU A 406 18.28 -5.61 44.00
C GLU A 406 19.40 -6.66 44.12
N GLU A 407 19.99 -6.85 45.30
CA GLU A 407 21.14 -7.74 45.49
C GLU A 407 20.80 -9.23 45.31
N LEU A 408 19.64 -9.69 45.79
CA LEU A 408 19.23 -11.09 45.67
C LEU A 408 18.76 -11.43 44.24
N PHE A 409 18.22 -10.44 43.53
CA PHE A 409 17.73 -10.57 42.16
C PHE A 409 18.86 -10.88 41.17
N TYR A 410 19.98 -10.14 41.25
CA TYR A 410 21.14 -10.38 40.38
C TYR A 410 21.84 -11.71 40.68
N ALA A 411 21.94 -12.11 41.95
CA ALA A 411 22.50 -13.40 42.32
C ALA A 411 21.69 -14.58 41.74
N THR A 412 20.36 -14.50 41.79
CA THR A 412 19.45 -15.56 41.32
C THR A 412 19.45 -15.70 39.78
N ILE A 413 19.56 -14.59 39.04
CA ILE A 413 19.60 -14.60 37.56
C ILE A 413 20.91 -15.20 37.04
N ILE A 414 22.02 -14.95 37.74
CA ILE A 414 23.34 -15.46 37.38
C ILE A 414 23.46 -16.96 37.72
N GLU A 415 22.99 -17.39 38.91
CA GLU A 415 23.03 -18.81 39.31
C GLU A 415 22.14 -19.72 38.46
N LYS A 416 20.99 -19.23 37.97
CA LYS A 416 20.06 -20.03 37.15
C LYS A 416 20.32 -19.99 35.64
N GLY A 417 21.44 -19.41 35.19
CA GLY A 417 21.93 -19.57 33.82
C GLY A 417 21.20 -18.78 32.72
N PHE A 418 20.43 -17.74 33.05
CA PHE A 418 19.71 -16.94 32.04
C PHE A 418 20.60 -16.06 31.15
N LEU A 419 21.87 -15.86 31.51
CA LEU A 419 22.84 -15.02 30.80
C LEU A 419 23.95 -15.81 30.09
N HIS A 420 23.86 -17.15 30.03
CA HIS A 420 24.99 -17.95 29.54
C HIS A 420 25.10 -18.10 28.02
N ASN A 421 24.11 -17.63 27.24
CA ASN A 421 24.20 -17.57 25.79
C ASN A 421 24.33 -16.12 25.31
N ASN A 422 25.46 -15.85 24.63
CA ASN A 422 25.90 -14.58 24.06
C ASN A 422 24.80 -13.76 23.35
N LEU A 423 24.06 -12.96 24.10
CA LEU A 423 23.30 -11.81 23.63
C LEU A 423 23.84 -10.59 24.39
N THR A 424 24.87 -9.97 23.83
CA THR A 424 25.38 -8.67 24.29
C THR A 424 24.35 -7.61 23.94
N ILE A 425 23.39 -7.37 24.84
CA ILE A 425 22.50 -6.21 24.75
C ILE A 425 23.23 -5.03 25.40
N ASN A 426 23.84 -4.20 24.57
CA ASN A 426 24.37 -2.91 25.02
C ASN A 426 23.18 -1.96 25.27
N PHE A 427 22.97 -1.58 26.52
CA PHE A 427 22.12 -0.44 26.87
C PHE A 427 22.91 0.85 26.64
N ILE A 428 22.45 1.69 25.69
CA ILE A 428 22.76 3.12 25.59
C ILE A 428 21.45 3.87 25.74
#